data_AF-A0A7H4PRF8-F1
#
_entry.id   AF-A0A7H4PRF8-F1
#
_cell.length_a   1.000
_cell.length_b   1.000
_cell.length_c   1.000
_cell.angle_alpha   90.00
_cell.angle_beta   90.00
_cell.angle_gamma   90.00
#
_symmetry.space_group_name_H-M   'P 1'
#
loop_
_entity.id
_entity.type
_entity.pdbx_description
1 polymer ?
#
loop_
_entity_poly.entity_id
_entity_poly.type
_entity_poly.pdbx_seq_one_letter_code
_entity_poly.pdbx_strand_id
1 'polypeptide(L)'
;MPCSIGGEDATSFSTGMAAISNTLFSLLKAHDRVVAIKDTYGGSNKIFIEFLPRQNIDVSLCDTTDFDTIENEIKKGCQVLYLESPTNPTLKIVDIQRLANVAHEHGVSLSSITRSPRGFVE
;
A
#
# COMPACT_ATOMS: atom_id res chain seq x y z
N MET A 1 -21.12 9.64 12.26
CA MET A 1 -20.35 8.75 13.15
C MET A 1 -18.91 8.81 12.68
N PRO A 2 -17.91 9.00 13.54
CA PRO A 2 -16.51 8.86 13.15
C PRO A 2 -16.22 7.40 12.76
N CYS A 3 -15.42 7.19 11.73
CA CYS A 3 -14.91 5.87 11.36
C CYS A 3 -14.15 5.27 12.56
N SER A 4 -14.28 3.97 12.81
CA SER A 4 -13.70 3.28 13.98
C SER A 4 -12.16 3.35 14.08
N ILE A 5 -11.49 3.75 13.00
CA ILE A 5 -10.03 3.98 12.94
C ILE A 5 -9.64 5.46 12.88
N GLY A 6 -10.58 6.39 13.14
CA GLY A 6 -10.31 7.83 13.15
C GLY A 6 -10.28 8.50 11.76
N GLY A 7 -10.75 7.81 10.71
CA GLY A 7 -10.89 8.38 9.37
C GLY A 7 -12.12 9.30 9.22
N GLU A 8 -12.09 10.19 8.21
CA GLU A 8 -13.19 11.12 7.90
C GLU A 8 -14.45 10.42 7.37
N ASP A 9 -14.27 9.37 6.56
CA ASP A 9 -15.33 8.58 5.96
C ASP A 9 -14.89 7.11 5.81
N ALA A 10 -15.83 6.20 5.53
CA ALA A 10 -15.56 4.77 5.39
C ALA A 10 -16.48 4.09 4.36
N THR A 11 -15.87 3.28 3.49
CA THR A 11 -16.59 2.48 2.48
C THR A 11 -16.42 0.99 2.73
N SER A 12 -17.53 0.23 2.71
CA SER A 12 -17.52 -1.22 2.86
C SER A 12 -17.49 -1.91 1.50
N PHE A 13 -16.69 -2.98 1.40
CA PHE A 13 -16.56 -3.80 0.19
C PHE A 13 -16.93 -5.26 0.47
N SER A 14 -17.22 -6.02 -0.59
CA SER A 14 -17.55 -7.45 -0.48
C SER A 14 -16.39 -8.31 0.02
N THR A 15 -15.14 -7.89 -0.26
CA THR A 15 -13.91 -8.55 0.19
C THR A 15 -12.79 -7.54 0.40
N GLY A 16 -11.74 -7.91 1.14
CA GLY A 16 -10.54 -7.09 1.28
C GLY A 16 -9.83 -6.84 -0.07
N MET A 17 -9.80 -7.82 -0.96
CA MET A 17 -9.23 -7.65 -2.31
C MET A 17 -10.04 -6.68 -3.16
N ALA A 18 -11.37 -6.65 -3.01
CA ALA A 18 -12.21 -5.66 -3.68
C ALA A 18 -11.89 -4.23 -3.20
N ALA A 19 -11.65 -4.04 -1.90
CA ALA A 19 -11.22 -2.76 -1.36
C ALA A 19 -9.86 -2.33 -1.94
N ILE A 20 -8.87 -3.22 -1.94
CA ILE A 20 -7.51 -2.95 -2.45
C ILE A 20 -7.53 -2.59 -3.93
N SER A 21 -8.15 -3.45 -4.74
CA SER A 21 -8.25 -3.22 -6.18
C SER A 21 -8.98 -1.92 -6.48
N ASN A 22 -10.11 -1.66 -5.81
CA ASN A 22 -10.87 -0.43 -6.02
C ASN A 22 -10.04 0.82 -5.67
N THR A 23 -9.34 0.82 -4.53
CA THR A 23 -8.47 1.93 -4.14
C THR A 23 -7.37 2.16 -5.19
N LEU A 24 -6.66 1.12 -5.61
CA LEU A 24 -5.58 1.24 -6.59
C LEU A 24 -6.09 1.74 -7.95
N PHE A 25 -7.16 1.17 -8.48
CA PHE A 25 -7.72 1.57 -9.78
C PHE A 25 -8.45 2.92 -9.74
N SER A 26 -8.86 3.40 -8.56
CA SER A 26 -9.45 4.74 -8.43
C SER A 26 -8.39 5.83 -8.37
N LEU A 27 -7.21 5.53 -7.80
CA LEU A 27 -6.12 6.48 -7.63
C LEU A 27 -5.13 6.50 -8.80
N LEU A 28 -4.99 5.39 -9.53
CA LEU A 28 -4.01 5.23 -10.60
C LEU A 28 -4.67 5.25 -11.98
N LYS A 29 -3.96 5.82 -12.95
CA LYS A 29 -4.27 5.85 -14.36
C LYS A 29 -3.11 5.28 -15.18
N ALA A 30 -3.35 4.99 -16.46
CA ALA A 30 -2.28 4.58 -17.36
C ALA A 30 -1.13 5.62 -17.35
N HIS A 31 0.11 5.12 -17.33
CA HIS A 31 1.36 5.87 -17.18
C HIS A 31 1.63 6.47 -15.79
N ASP A 32 0.76 6.23 -14.79
CA ASP A 32 1.09 6.50 -13.40
C ASP A 32 2.07 5.46 -12.84
N ARG A 33 2.62 5.76 -11.67
CA ARG A 33 3.62 4.96 -10.98
C ARG A 33 3.23 4.67 -9.55
N VAL A 34 3.42 3.43 -9.12
CA VAL A 34 3.18 2.98 -7.75
C VAL A 34 4.45 2.40 -7.16
N VAL A 35 4.72 2.74 -5.90
CA VAL A 35 5.78 2.13 -5.10
C VAL A 35 5.11 1.21 -4.08
N ALA A 36 5.51 -0.06 -4.02
CA ALA A 36 4.93 -1.05 -3.13
C ALA A 36 6.02 -1.92 -2.49
N ILE A 37 5.75 -2.41 -1.28
CA ILE A 37 6.64 -3.38 -0.62
C ILE A 37 6.42 -4.81 -1.13
N LYS A 38 7.48 -5.62 -1.15
CA LYS A 38 7.43 -7.02 -1.60
C LYS A 38 6.68 -7.95 -0.66
N ASP A 39 6.82 -7.75 0.66
CA ASP A 39 6.19 -8.61 1.67
C ASP A 39 4.71 -8.22 1.88
N THR A 40 3.91 -8.42 0.84
CA THR A 40 2.45 -8.23 0.89
C THR A 40 1.75 -9.57 0.73
N TYR A 41 0.48 -9.62 1.14
CA TYR A 41 -0.37 -10.78 0.87
C TYR A 41 -0.26 -11.21 -0.61
N GLY A 42 -0.09 -12.51 -0.86
CA GLY A 42 0.18 -13.01 -2.22
C GLY A 42 -0.87 -12.62 -3.26
N GLY A 43 -2.13 -12.46 -2.85
CA GLY A 43 -3.20 -11.92 -3.71
C GLY A 43 -3.02 -10.45 -4.08
N SER A 44 -2.52 -9.62 -3.15
CA SER A 44 -2.19 -8.22 -3.40
C SER A 44 -0.94 -8.09 -4.26
N ASN A 45 0.07 -8.92 -4.02
CA ASN A 45 1.31 -8.93 -4.81
C ASN A 45 0.99 -9.15 -6.30
N LYS A 46 0.08 -10.08 -6.63
CA LYS A 46 -0.40 -10.31 -8.00
C LYS A 46 -0.91 -9.05 -8.69
N ILE A 47 -1.60 -8.15 -7.98
CA ILE A 47 -2.07 -6.88 -8.55
C ILE A 47 -0.89 -6.08 -9.10
N PHE A 48 0.18 -5.97 -8.32
CA PHE A 48 1.38 -5.22 -8.66
C PHE A 48 2.20 -5.90 -9.77
N ILE A 49 2.33 -7.22 -9.78
CA ILE A 49 3.18 -7.92 -10.78
C ILE A 49 2.47 -8.22 -12.10
N GLU A 50 1.15 -8.46 -12.09
CA GLU A 50 0.42 -8.96 -13.25
C GLU A 50 -0.66 -7.99 -13.76
N PHE A 51 -1.37 -7.29 -12.88
CA PHE A 51 -2.56 -6.51 -13.30
C PHE A 51 -2.23 -5.06 -13.65
N LEU A 52 -1.53 -4.34 -12.78
CA LEU A 52 -1.17 -2.94 -13.00
C LEU A 52 -0.26 -2.74 -14.22
N PRO A 53 0.77 -3.57 -14.46
CA PRO A 53 1.61 -3.43 -15.66
C PRO A 53 0.81 -3.60 -16.96
N ARG A 54 -0.23 -4.45 -16.97
CA ARG A 54 -1.11 -4.63 -18.14
C ARG A 54 -1.95 -3.40 -18.46
N GLN A 55 -2.10 -2.47 -17.51
CA GLN A 55 -2.76 -1.19 -17.69
C GLN A 55 -1.77 -0.03 -17.94
N ASN A 56 -0.51 -0.34 -18.25
CA ASN A 56 0.58 0.63 -18.43
C ASN A 56 0.89 1.45 -17.18
N ILE A 57 0.66 0.90 -15.99
CA ILE A 57 1.08 1.51 -14.72
C ILE A 57 2.47 0.97 -14.37
N ASP A 58 3.41 1.88 -14.07
CA ASP A 58 4.75 1.51 -13.61
C ASP A 58 4.72 1.09 -12.15
N VAL A 59 5.40 -0.01 -11.83
CA VAL A 59 5.37 -0.63 -10.50
C VAL A 59 6.78 -0.82 -10.00
N SER A 60 7.12 -0.15 -8.89
CA SER A 60 8.39 -0.34 -8.19
C SER A 60 8.16 -1.18 -6.93
N LEU A 61 8.68 -2.42 -6.93
CA LEU A 61 8.59 -3.34 -5.80
C LEU A 61 9.88 -3.31 -4.98
N CYS A 62 9.82 -2.69 -3.80
CA CYS A 62 10.95 -2.52 -2.88
C CYS A 62 10.98 -3.62 -1.82
N ASP A 63 12.17 -3.92 -1.29
CA ASP A 63 12.25 -4.74 -0.07
C ASP A 63 11.66 -3.97 1.11
N THR A 64 10.83 -4.64 1.90
CA THR A 64 10.14 -4.05 3.06
C THR A 64 11.09 -3.49 4.11
N THR A 65 12.29 -4.06 4.23
CA THR A 65 13.29 -3.66 5.24
C THR A 65 14.21 -2.54 4.75
N ASP A 66 14.23 -2.27 3.45
CA ASP A 66 15.08 -1.26 2.84
C ASP A 66 14.32 0.06 2.68
N PHE A 67 14.15 0.75 3.82
CA PHE A 67 13.48 2.04 3.88
C PHE A 67 14.16 3.09 2.98
N ASP A 68 15.47 3.05 2.86
CA ASP A 68 16.23 4.03 2.06
C ASP A 68 15.92 3.85 0.57
N THR A 69 15.83 2.61 0.09
CA THR A 69 15.36 2.34 -1.27
C THR A 69 13.92 2.81 -1.47
N ILE A 70 13.01 2.55 -0.53
CA ILE A 70 11.61 3.01 -0.63
C ILE A 70 11.56 4.54 -0.74
N GLU A 71 12.28 5.25 0.12
CA GLU A 71 12.35 6.72 0.10
C GLU A 71 12.94 7.25 -1.21
N ASN A 72 13.97 6.62 -1.74
CA ASN A 72 14.56 7.00 -3.03
C ASN A 72 13.58 6.79 -4.18
N GLU A 73 12.77 5.73 -4.13
CA GLU A 73 11.75 5.45 -5.14
C GLU A 73 10.59 6.46 -5.08
N ILE A 74 10.19 6.88 -3.87
CA ILE A 74 9.23 7.98 -3.66
C ILE A 74 9.78 9.29 -4.25
N LYS A 75 11.06 9.61 -3.99
CA LYS A 75 11.73 10.83 -4.50
C LYS A 75 11.81 10.89 -6.03
N LYS A 76 11.85 9.73 -6.70
CA LYS A 76 11.78 9.65 -8.18
C LYS A 76 10.39 10.02 -8.73
N GLY A 77 9.39 10.16 -7.87
CA GLY A 77 8.00 10.44 -8.21
C GLY A 77 7.18 9.16 -8.29
N CYS A 78 6.05 9.16 -7.59
CA CYS A 78 4.99 8.16 -7.70
C CYS A 78 3.65 8.76 -7.23
N GLN A 79 2.55 8.15 -7.62
CA GLN A 79 1.20 8.61 -7.30
C GLN A 79 0.72 7.94 -6.03
N VAL A 80 1.08 6.67 -5.84
CA VAL A 80 0.66 5.85 -4.71
C VAL A 80 1.85 5.15 -4.07
N LEU A 81 1.92 5.19 -2.74
CA LEU A 81 2.77 4.32 -1.92
C LEU A 81 1.88 3.28 -1.21
N TYR A 82 2.15 1.99 -1.44
CA TYR A 82 1.39 0.89 -0.87
C TYR A 82 2.18 0.13 0.20
N LEU A 83 1.65 0.07 1.42
CA LEU A 83 2.26 -0.58 2.58
C LEU A 83 1.32 -1.61 3.24
N GLU A 84 1.86 -2.65 3.87
CA GLU A 84 1.12 -3.62 4.70
C GLU A 84 1.88 -3.82 6.02
N SER A 85 1.19 -3.71 7.16
CA SER A 85 1.79 -3.93 8.48
C SER A 85 0.77 -4.54 9.47
N PRO A 86 1.12 -5.63 10.19
CA PRO A 86 2.30 -6.47 9.98
C PRO A 86 2.25 -7.18 8.62
N THR A 87 3.41 -7.40 7.99
CA THR A 87 3.45 -8.08 6.69
C THR A 87 3.03 -9.54 6.78
N ASN A 88 2.55 -10.09 5.68
CA ASN A 88 2.20 -11.50 5.56
C ASN A 88 3.11 -12.15 4.50
N PRO A 89 3.79 -13.28 4.76
CA PRO A 89 3.76 -14.13 5.97
C PRO A 89 4.83 -13.80 7.02
N THR A 90 5.69 -12.81 6.74
CA THR A 90 6.92 -12.56 7.50
C THR A 90 6.75 -11.72 8.77
N LEU A 91 5.54 -11.21 9.05
CA LEU A 91 5.17 -10.41 10.24
C LEU A 91 6.11 -9.23 10.52
N LYS A 92 6.70 -8.64 9.48
CA LYS A 92 7.56 -7.47 9.60
C LYS A 92 6.71 -6.25 9.94
N ILE A 93 7.23 -5.41 10.83
CA ILE A 93 6.63 -4.13 11.17
C ILE A 93 7.25 -3.06 10.28
N VAL A 94 6.39 -2.36 9.54
CA VAL A 94 6.79 -1.21 8.71
C VAL A 94 6.61 0.07 9.52
N ASP A 95 7.62 0.94 9.49
CA ASP A 95 7.51 2.29 10.05
C ASP A 95 6.66 3.18 9.13
N ILE A 96 5.34 3.09 9.31
CA ILE A 96 4.36 3.85 8.52
C ILE A 96 4.57 5.36 8.73
N GLN A 97 4.97 5.80 9.93
CA GLN A 97 5.11 7.22 10.23
C GLN A 97 6.29 7.82 9.46
N ARG A 98 7.44 7.14 9.43
CA ARG A 98 8.60 7.53 8.62
C ARG A 98 8.24 7.66 7.14
N LEU A 99 7.60 6.63 6.58
CA LEU A 99 7.25 6.60 5.16
C LEU A 99 6.12 7.56 4.80
N ALA A 100 5.16 7.80 5.70
CA ALA A 100 4.09 8.78 5.54
C ALA A 100 4.64 10.20 5.45
N ASN A 101 5.61 10.55 6.30
CA ASN A 101 6.24 11.87 6.25
C ASN A 101 6.89 12.12 4.88
N VAL A 102 7.68 11.16 4.39
CA VAL A 102 8.34 11.27 3.08
C VAL A 102 7.33 11.32 1.94
N ALA A 103 6.27 10.51 1.99
CA ALA A 103 5.20 10.54 0.99
C ALA A 103 4.48 11.89 0.95
N HIS A 104 4.12 12.45 2.11
CA HIS A 104 3.44 13.74 2.21
C HIS A 104 4.32 14.90 1.73
N GLU A 105 5.61 14.90 2.04
CA GLU A 105 6.57 15.90 1.54
C GLU A 105 6.62 15.95 0.00
N HIS A 106 6.36 14.82 -0.66
CA HIS A 106 6.42 14.68 -2.12
C HIS A 106 5.02 14.65 -2.78
N GLY A 107 3.96 14.89 -2.02
CA GLY A 107 2.58 14.91 -2.54
C GLY A 107 2.05 13.53 -2.98
N VAL A 108 2.60 12.45 -2.45
CA VAL A 108 2.25 11.07 -2.79
C VAL A 108 1.10 10.58 -1.91
N SER A 109 0.11 9.90 -2.51
CA SER A 109 -0.98 9.28 -1.75
C SER A 109 -0.51 8.02 -1.05
N LEU A 110 -0.68 7.96 0.27
CA LEU A 110 -0.35 6.79 1.08
C LEU A 110 -1.56 5.84 1.19
N SER A 111 -1.39 4.58 0.79
CA SER A 111 -2.35 3.51 1.01
C SER A 111 -1.73 2.42 1.88
N SER A 112 -2.16 2.31 3.14
CA SER A 112 -1.66 1.29 4.07
C SER A 112 -2.74 0.29 4.45
N ILE A 113 -2.39 -0.99 4.48
CA ILE A 113 -3.21 -2.04 5.10
C ILE A 113 -2.71 -2.27 6.52
N THR A 114 -3.60 -2.02 7.48
CA THR A 114 -3.40 -2.39 8.87
C THR A 114 -4.35 -3.54 9.20
N ARG A 115 -3.80 -4.71 9.53
CA ARG A 115 -4.61 -5.80 10.10
C ARG A 115 -4.68 -5.63 11.61
N SER A 116 -5.90 -5.63 12.17
CA SER A 116 -6.06 -5.74 13.61
C SER A 116 -5.50 -7.08 14.08
N PRO A 117 -4.68 -7.14 15.14
CA PRO A 117 -4.15 -8.40 15.68
C PRO A 117 -5.21 -9.31 16.34
N ARG A 118 -6.51 -9.07 16.12
CA ARG A 118 -7.59 -9.91 16.65
C ARG A 118 -7.61 -11.26 15.94
N GLY A 119 -6.89 -12.22 16.52
CA GLY A 119 -6.83 -13.61 16.09
C GLY A 119 -5.81 -14.50 16.81
N PHE A 120 -5.07 -14.01 17.82
CA PHE A 120 -4.12 -14.81 18.61
C PHE A 120 -4.32 -14.65 20.13
N VAL A 121 -5.57 -14.71 20.60
CA VAL A 121 -5.91 -15.10 21.98
C VAL A 121 -7.38 -15.49 22.02
N GLU A 122 -7.63 -16.80 21.88
CA GLU A 122 -8.50 -17.69 22.66
C GLU A 122 -8.76 -18.98 21.85
#